data_AF-A0A1A8XPX1-F1
#
_entry.id   AF-A0A1A8XPX1-F1
#
_cell.length_a   1.000
_cell.length_b   1.000
_cell.length_c   1.000
_cell.angle_alpha   90.00
_cell.angle_beta   90.00
_cell.angle_gamma   90.00
#
_symmetry.space_group_name_H-M   'P 1'
#
loop_
_entity.id
_entity.type
_entity.pdbx_description
1 polymer ?
#
loop_
_entity_poly.entity_id
_entity_poly.type
_entity_poly.pdbx_seq_one_letter_code
_entity_poly.pdbx_strand_id
1 'polypeptide(L)'
;MTHTCTWQTDLQELIGSEDWEGQCLRFHYGPLAQAMKGGEELILENSAALSTFTRAKLAFVRGSLFIDDTSEQIQPHDGFRLTLR
;
A
#
# COMPACT_ATOMS: atom_id res chain seq x y z
N MET A 1 -10.10 5.47 -3.88
CA MET A 1 -10.17 4.00 -3.88
C MET A 1 -10.48 3.43 -2.50
N THR A 2 -10.99 2.21 -2.42
CA THR A 2 -11.34 1.53 -1.16
C THR A 2 -10.77 0.11 -1.15
N HIS A 3 -10.23 -0.31 0.00
CA HIS A 3 -9.71 -1.66 0.22
C HIS A 3 -10.24 -2.20 1.56
N THR A 4 -10.84 -3.38 1.55
CA THR A 4 -11.41 -4.01 2.76
C THR A 4 -10.36 -4.87 3.43
N CYS A 5 -9.89 -4.43 4.60
CA CYS A 5 -8.87 -5.15 5.35
C CYS A 5 -9.44 -6.42 6.00
N THR A 6 -8.60 -7.46 6.01
CA THR A 6 -8.83 -8.70 6.76
C THR A 6 -7.73 -8.87 7.81
N TRP A 7 -7.84 -9.90 8.65
CA TRP A 7 -6.79 -10.25 9.60
C TRP A 7 -5.51 -10.77 8.92
N GLN A 8 -5.58 -11.09 7.62
CA GLN A 8 -4.44 -11.48 6.80
C GLN A 8 -3.79 -10.28 6.10
N THR A 9 -4.46 -9.13 6.05
CA THR A 9 -3.95 -7.96 5.34
C THR A 9 -2.70 -7.43 6.03
N ASP A 10 -1.61 -7.40 5.26
CA ASP A 10 -0.31 -6.94 5.69
C ASP A 10 0.19 -5.78 4.83
N LEU A 11 1.41 -5.33 5.10
CA LEU A 11 1.97 -4.21 4.35
C LEU A 11 2.39 -4.60 2.93
N GLN A 12 2.72 -5.88 2.69
CA GLN A 12 3.09 -6.36 1.36
C GLN A 12 1.87 -6.33 0.44
N GLU A 13 0.70 -6.78 0.89
CA GLU A 13 -0.56 -6.64 0.15
C GLU A 13 -0.84 -5.17 -0.19
N LEU A 14 -0.67 -4.26 0.78
CA LEU A 14 -0.97 -2.85 0.59
C LEU A 14 0.03 -2.13 -0.32
N ILE A 15 1.32 -2.47 -0.26
CA ILE A 15 2.39 -1.86 -1.07
C ILE A 15 2.46 -2.47 -2.46
N GLY A 16 2.33 -3.78 -2.55
CA GLY A 16 2.61 -4.57 -3.74
C GLY A 16 3.68 -5.63 -3.50
N SER A 17 3.74 -6.57 -4.43
CA SER A 17 4.73 -7.65 -4.44
C SER A 17 5.09 -8.03 -5.87
N GLU A 18 6.20 -8.74 -6.01
CA GLU A 18 6.54 -9.43 -7.24
C GLU A 18 5.82 -10.76 -7.34
N ASP A 19 5.26 -11.04 -8.51
CA ASP A 19 4.68 -12.32 -8.86
C ASP A 19 5.20 -12.79 -10.23
N TRP A 20 5.24 -14.11 -10.44
CA TRP A 20 5.63 -14.69 -11.72
C TRP A 20 4.47 -14.65 -12.70
N GLU A 21 4.62 -13.84 -13.75
CA GLU A 21 3.73 -13.83 -14.90
C GLU A 21 4.37 -14.56 -16.07
N GLY A 22 4.13 -15.87 -16.15
CA GLY A 22 4.73 -16.75 -17.14
C GLY A 22 6.23 -16.94 -16.89
N GLN A 23 7.07 -16.37 -17.75
CA GLN A 23 8.53 -16.44 -17.63
C GLN A 23 9.17 -15.14 -17.13
N CYS A 24 8.36 -14.15 -16.75
CA CYS A 24 8.83 -12.87 -16.26
C CYS A 24 8.36 -12.65 -14.83
N LEU A 25 9.28 -12.22 -13.96
CA LEU A 25 8.94 -11.69 -12.65
C LEU A 25 8.45 -10.25 -12.83
N ARG A 26 7.26 -9.92 -12.29
CA ARG A 26 6.68 -8.59 -12.40
C ARG A 26 6.19 -8.08 -11.06
N PHE A 27 6.45 -6.79 -10.81
CA PHE A 27 5.94 -6.11 -9.64
C PHE A 27 4.52 -5.59 -9.86
N HIS A 28 3.62 -5.92 -8.94
CA HIS A 28 2.25 -5.42 -8.91
C HIS A 28 2.06 -4.48 -7.73
N TYR A 29 1.83 -3.20 -8.03
CA TYR A 29 1.57 -2.21 -6.99
C TYR A 29 0.25 -2.54 -6.26
N GLY A 30 0.34 -2.58 -4.93
CA GLY A 30 -0.80 -2.67 -4.05
C GLY A 30 -1.53 -1.33 -3.92
N PRO A 31 -2.69 -1.33 -3.24
CA PRO A 31 -3.57 -0.18 -3.18
C PRO A 31 -2.93 1.09 -2.57
N LEU A 32 -2.03 0.95 -1.59
CA LEU A 32 -1.33 2.10 -1.00
C LEU A 32 -0.39 2.76 -2.00
N ALA A 33 0.46 1.97 -2.66
CA ALA A 33 1.40 2.50 -3.64
C ALA A 33 0.68 3.13 -4.84
N GLN A 34 -0.41 2.49 -5.31
CA GLN A 34 -1.26 3.04 -6.37
C GLN A 34 -1.88 4.40 -5.96
N ALA A 35 -2.48 4.49 -4.76
CA ALA A 35 -3.06 5.74 -4.28
C ALA A 35 -2.03 6.86 -4.14
N MET A 36 -0.83 6.54 -3.60
CA MET A 36 0.26 7.51 -3.45
C MET A 36 0.70 8.05 -4.81
N LYS A 37 0.92 7.18 -5.82
CA LYS A 37 1.30 7.57 -7.18
C LYS A 37 0.18 8.32 -7.92
N GLY A 38 -1.08 8.02 -7.61
CA GLY A 38 -2.24 8.67 -8.22
C GLY A 38 -2.63 10.00 -7.59
N GLY A 39 -2.17 10.32 -6.38
CA GLY A 39 -2.68 11.46 -5.62
C GLY A 39 -4.12 11.26 -5.15
N GLU A 40 -4.55 10.01 -4.96
CA GLU A 40 -5.92 9.64 -4.65
C GLU A 40 -6.10 9.34 -3.15
N GLU A 41 -7.35 9.40 -2.68
CA GLU A 41 -7.67 8.91 -1.35
C GLU A 41 -7.78 7.37 -1.34
N LEU A 42 -7.07 6.73 -0.43
CA LEU A 42 -7.24 5.32 -0.07
C LEU A 42 -8.00 5.21 1.25
N ILE A 43 -9.16 4.55 1.20
CA ILE A 43 -9.93 4.16 2.38
C ILE A 43 -9.65 2.70 2.69
N LEU A 44 -9.08 2.44 3.87
CA LEU A 44 -8.92 1.10 4.43
C LEU A 44 -10.15 0.81 5.30
N GLU A 45 -11.13 0.12 4.73
CA GLU A 45 -12.35 -0.32 5.44
C GLU A 45 -12.04 -1.52 6.32
N ASN A 46 -12.72 -1.64 7.46
CA ASN A 46 -12.45 -2.67 8.46
C ASN A 46 -10.98 -2.65 8.94
N SER A 47 -10.40 -1.46 9.05
CA SER A 47 -9.00 -1.26 9.45
C SER A 47 -8.68 -1.78 10.86
N ALA A 48 -9.70 -2.02 11.69
CA ALA A 48 -9.58 -2.69 12.98
C ALA A 48 -9.10 -4.15 12.88
N ALA A 49 -9.25 -4.80 11.72
CA ALA A 49 -8.73 -6.15 11.49
C ALA A 49 -7.20 -6.18 11.27
N LEU A 50 -6.58 -5.04 10.96
CA LEU A 50 -5.14 -4.94 10.79
C LEU A 50 -4.41 -5.14 12.12
N SER A 51 -3.28 -5.84 12.06
CA SER A 51 -2.40 -5.94 13.23
C SER A 51 -1.94 -4.55 13.71
N THR A 52 -1.71 -4.40 15.02
CA THR A 52 -1.13 -3.17 15.60
C THR A 52 0.15 -2.76 14.89
N PHE A 53 0.96 -3.74 14.48
CA PHE A 53 2.22 -3.51 13.78
C PHE A 53 2.00 -2.97 12.36
N THR A 54 1.05 -3.54 11.60
CA THR A 54 0.68 -3.03 10.27
C THR A 54 0.20 -1.59 10.36
N ARG A 55 -0.67 -1.28 11.33
CA ARG A 55 -1.15 0.09 11.57
C ARG A 55 -0.03 1.06 11.90
N ALA A 56 0.93 0.66 12.73
CA ALA A 56 2.10 1.48 13.06
C ALA A 56 2.98 1.75 11.83
N LYS A 57 3.22 0.72 11.00
CA LYS A 57 3.97 0.88 9.74
C LYS A 57 3.25 1.81 8.76
N LEU A 58 1.93 1.69 8.62
CA LEU A 58 1.12 2.58 7.77
C LEU A 58 1.28 4.06 8.16
N ALA A 59 1.35 4.35 9.47
CA ALA A 59 1.61 5.70 9.95
C ALA A 59 2.99 6.23 9.51
N PHE A 60 4.00 5.36 9.44
CA PHE A 60 5.36 5.71 9.02
C PHE A 60 5.47 5.93 7.50
N VAL A 61 4.90 5.03 6.70
CA VAL A 61 5.05 5.08 5.22
C VAL A 61 4.15 6.10 4.54
N ARG A 62 3.25 6.77 5.27
CA ARG A 62 2.30 7.76 4.71
C ARG A 62 2.99 8.94 4.02
N GLY A 63 4.21 9.29 4.41
CA GLY A 63 4.94 10.45 3.86
C GLY A 63 5.89 10.13 2.70
N SER A 64 6.41 8.90 2.66
CA SER A 64 7.28 8.40 1.60
C SER A 64 7.38 6.89 1.74
N LEU A 65 7.43 6.20 0.61
CA LEU A 65 7.58 4.75 0.55
C LEU A 65 8.74 4.43 -0.39
N PHE A 66 9.70 3.63 0.07
CA PHE A 66 10.72 3.05 -0.80
C PHE A 66 10.39 1.57 -1.03
N ILE A 67 10.34 1.16 -2.28
CA ILE A 67 10.11 -0.23 -2.71
C ILE A 67 11.42 -0.75 -3.29
N ASP A 68 12.00 -1.76 -2.65
CA ASP A 68 13.30 -2.32 -3.03
C ASP A 68 13.22 -3.06 -4.37
N ASP A 69 12.15 -3.84 -4.57
CA ASP A 69 11.90 -4.64 -5.77
C ASP A 69 11.96 -3.81 -7.07
N THR A 70 11.44 -2.58 -7.01
CA THR A 70 11.45 -1.64 -8.15
C THR A 70 12.53 -0.57 -8.04
N SER A 71 13.31 -0.57 -6.95
CA SER A 71 14.28 0.49 -6.59
C SER A 71 13.66 1.90 -6.69
N GLU A 72 12.39 2.03 -6.32
CA GLU A 72 11.60 3.24 -6.49
C GLU A 72 11.31 3.90 -5.13
N GLN A 73 11.52 5.22 -5.07
CA GLN A 73 10.96 6.04 -4.01
C GLN A 73 9.64 6.67 -4.47
N ILE A 74 8.54 6.25 -3.88
CA ILE A 74 7.22 6.84 -4.07
C ILE A 74 7.02 7.96 -3.05
N GLN A 75 6.93 9.18 -3.54
CA GLN A 75 6.40 10.32 -2.79
C GLN A 75 4.91 10.46 -3.12
N PRO A 76 4.02 10.60 -2.12
CA PRO A 76 2.62 10.81 -2.41
C PRO A 76 2.41 12.09 -3.22
N HIS A 77 1.69 11.99 -4.32
CA HIS A 77 1.29 13.14 -5.11
C HIS A 77 0.23 13.99 -4.38
N ASP A 78 0.09 15.24 -4.82
CA ASP A 78 -0.93 16.16 -4.31
C ASP A 78 -2.32 15.52 -4.37
N GLY A 79 -3.05 15.61 -3.26
CA GLY A 79 -4.38 15.03 -3.11
C GLY A 79 -4.43 13.67 -2.41
N PHE A 80 -3.28 12.98 -2.27
CA PHE A 80 -3.22 11.72 -1.55
C PHE A 80 -3.74 11.85 -0.11
N ARG A 81 -4.61 10.93 0.28
CA ARG A 81 -5.11 10.78 1.66
C ARG A 81 -5.21 9.31 2.02
N LEU A 82 -4.82 8.97 3.25
CA LEU A 82 -5.03 7.63 3.81
C LEU A 82 -6.03 7.72 4.96
N THR A 83 -7.20 7.12 4.76
CA THR A 83 -8.30 7.11 5.71
C THR A 83 -8.49 5.68 6.25
N LEU A 84 -8.39 5.52 7.56
CA LEU A 84 -8.66 4.25 8.26
C LEU A 84 -10.09 4.29 8.79
N ARG A 85 -10.93 3.34 8.39
CA ARG A 85 -12.33 3.23 8.82
C ARG A 85 -12.63 1.89 9.47
#